data_AF-A0A2X0ULB6-F1
#
_entry.id   AF-A0A2X0ULB6-F1
#
_cell.length_a   1.000
_cell.length_b   1.000
_cell.length_c   1.000
_cell.angle_alpha   90.00
_cell.angle_beta   90.00
_cell.angle_gamma   90.00
#
_symmetry.space_group_name_H-M   'P 1'
#
loop_
_entity.id
_entity.type
_entity.pdbx_description
1 polymer ?
#
loop_
_entity_poly.entity_id
_entity_poly.type
_entity_poly.pdbx_seq_one_letter_code
_entity_poly.pdbx_strand_id
1 'polypeptide(L)'
;MPADLRPAPVALAAMEVIAPRVNRGARGGVMVCDGSMNAQTLERPILDGPQLNAANRCDACGARARVRATMPSGGQLFFCGHHANEHLPSLVGAGAQILDERHFMND
;
A
#
# COMPACT_ATOMS: atom_id res chain seq x y z
N MET A 1 -6.75 -40.36 22.95
CA MET A 1 -8.14 -39.99 22.60
C MET A 1 -8.92 -39.86 23.89
N PRO A 2 -9.83 -38.86 24.06
CA PRO A 2 -10.32 -37.88 23.09
C PRO A 2 -9.56 -36.55 23.21
N ALA A 3 -9.19 -35.87 22.13
CA ALA A 3 -10.00 -35.36 21.02
C ALA A 3 -10.68 -34.02 21.37
N ASP A 4 -10.40 -33.06 20.50
CA ASP A 4 -11.33 -32.04 20.05
C ASP A 4 -11.60 -30.84 20.96
N LEU A 5 -10.72 -29.84 20.88
CA LEU A 5 -11.20 -28.45 20.76
C LEU A 5 -10.67 -27.86 19.45
N ARG A 6 -11.47 -28.05 18.40
CA ARG A 6 -11.39 -27.42 17.08
C ARG A 6 -11.73 -25.91 17.14
N PRO A 7 -11.49 -25.16 16.05
CA PRO A 7 -10.93 -23.81 16.07
C PRO A 7 -11.96 -22.68 16.02
N ALA A 8 -11.45 -21.45 16.18
CA ALA A 8 -12.14 -20.21 15.82
C ALA A 8 -12.56 -20.21 14.34
N PRO A 9 -13.70 -19.61 14.04
CA PRO A 9 -13.73 -18.70 12.90
C PRO A 9 -14.39 -17.35 13.24
N VAL A 10 -13.64 -16.30 12.92
CA VAL A 10 -14.13 -15.12 12.18
C VAL A 10 -15.46 -14.56 12.66
N ALA A 11 -15.38 -13.51 13.50
CA ALA A 11 -16.44 -12.53 13.61
C ALA A 11 -16.60 -11.84 12.24
N LEU A 12 -17.56 -12.34 11.48
CA LEU A 12 -17.98 -11.85 10.19
C LEU A 12 -18.52 -10.42 10.36
N ALA A 13 -18.00 -9.50 9.55
CA ALA A 13 -18.42 -8.12 9.46
C ALA A 13 -19.94 -8.02 9.23
N ALA A 14 -20.64 -7.25 10.07
CA ALA A 14 -21.98 -6.80 9.76
C ALA A 14 -21.88 -5.63 8.78
N MET A 15 -22.10 -5.92 7.50
CA MET A 15 -22.27 -4.90 6.46
C MET A 15 -23.61 -4.20 6.67
N GLU A 16 -23.58 -2.92 7.03
CA GLU A 16 -24.79 -2.08 7.05
C GLU A 16 -25.24 -1.82 5.60
N VAL A 17 -26.45 -2.30 5.28
CA VAL A 17 -27.07 -2.16 3.97
C VAL A 17 -27.50 -0.72 3.76
N ILE A 18 -26.71 0.03 2.99
CA ILE A 18 -27.06 1.35 2.49
C ILE A 18 -28.18 1.18 1.45
N ALA A 19 -29.40 1.59 1.79
CA ALA A 19 -30.53 1.58 0.86
C ALA A 19 -30.26 2.51 -0.35
N PRO A 20 -30.59 2.10 -1.59
CA PRO A 20 -30.45 2.96 -2.75
C PRO A 20 -31.49 4.09 -2.69
N ARG A 21 -31.02 5.35 -2.65
CA ARG A 21 -31.88 6.52 -2.88
C ARG A 21 -32.35 6.50 -4.34
N VAL A 22 -33.61 6.13 -4.56
CA VAL A 22 -34.28 6.28 -5.86
C VAL A 22 -34.38 7.77 -6.21
N ASN A 23 -33.70 8.15 -7.27
CA ASN A 23 -33.68 9.47 -7.89
C ASN A 23 -35.01 9.72 -8.62
N ARG A 24 -35.89 10.53 -8.00
CA ARG A 24 -37.11 11.01 -8.65
C ARG A 24 -36.74 12.00 -9.75
N GLY A 25 -36.73 11.51 -10.98
CA GLY A 25 -36.41 12.29 -12.18
C GLY A 25 -37.37 13.46 -12.41
N ALA A 26 -36.80 14.65 -12.54
CA ALA A 26 -37.44 15.79 -13.16
C ALA A 26 -36.97 15.89 -14.62
N ARG A 27 -37.95 16.03 -15.49
CA ARG A 27 -37.86 16.01 -16.95
C ARG A 27 -37.29 17.34 -17.48
N GLY A 28 -36.60 17.26 -18.62
CA GLY A 28 -36.59 18.37 -19.59
C GLY A 28 -35.22 18.96 -19.87
N GLY A 29 -34.50 18.35 -20.82
CA GLY A 29 -33.35 18.95 -21.48
C GLY A 29 -32.83 17.99 -22.53
N VAL A 30 -33.07 18.29 -23.81
CA VAL A 30 -32.29 17.69 -24.89
C VAL A 30 -30.85 18.18 -24.69
N MET A 31 -30.02 17.33 -24.08
CA MET A 31 -28.57 17.52 -24.09
C MET A 31 -28.08 16.96 -25.41
N VAL A 32 -27.78 17.86 -26.34
CA VAL A 32 -27.08 17.54 -27.59
C VAL A 32 -25.64 17.21 -27.19
N CYS A 33 -25.24 15.95 -27.31
CA CYS A 33 -23.87 15.52 -27.11
C CYS A 33 -23.17 15.46 -28.47
N ASP A 34 -22.33 16.46 -28.78
CA ASP A 34 -21.30 16.33 -29.80
C ASP A 34 -20.11 15.59 -29.16
N GLY A 35 -19.91 14.34 -29.56
CA GLY A 35 -19.09 13.37 -28.84
C GLY A 35 -17.59 13.65 -28.87
N SER A 36 -17.09 14.34 -27.85
CA SER A 36 -15.67 14.24 -27.48
C SER A 36 -15.44 14.49 -25.98
N MET A 37 -15.90 13.55 -25.15
CA MET A 37 -15.45 13.45 -23.75
C MET A 37 -14.23 12.53 -23.74
N ASN A 38 -13.02 13.08 -23.80
CA ASN A 38 -11.82 12.30 -23.52
C ASN A 38 -11.81 11.95 -22.03
N ALA A 39 -12.30 10.76 -21.69
CA ALA A 39 -12.26 10.22 -20.34
C ALA A 39 -10.82 9.81 -19.95
N GLN A 40 -9.86 10.74 -19.98
CA GLN A 40 -8.55 10.57 -19.38
C GLN A 40 -8.70 10.70 -17.87
N THR A 41 -9.37 9.71 -17.30
CA THR A 41 -9.48 9.43 -15.89
C THR A 41 -8.08 9.35 -15.28
N LEU A 42 -7.58 10.47 -14.73
CA LEU A 42 -6.51 10.57 -13.72
C LEU A 42 -5.67 9.30 -13.55
N GLU A 43 -4.85 8.98 -14.54
CA GLU A 43 -3.83 7.97 -14.35
C GLU A 43 -2.86 8.56 -13.32
N ARG A 44 -2.88 8.00 -12.11
CA ARG A 44 -1.80 8.26 -11.15
C ARG A 44 -0.62 7.47 -11.69
N PRO A 45 0.44 8.12 -12.22
CA PRO A 45 1.63 7.37 -12.55
C PRO A 45 2.06 6.69 -11.27
N ILE A 46 2.17 5.35 -11.32
CA ILE A 46 2.80 4.59 -10.26
C ILE A 46 4.26 5.01 -10.37
N LEU A 47 4.63 6.01 -9.59
CA LEU A 47 6.03 6.40 -9.41
C LEU A 47 6.69 5.22 -8.70
N ASP A 48 7.10 4.23 -9.47
CA ASP A 48 8.12 3.25 -9.09
C ASP A 48 9.48 3.97 -9.10
N GLY A 49 9.51 5.09 -8.38
CA GLY A 49 10.71 5.87 -8.18
C GLY A 49 11.61 5.15 -7.21
N PRO A 50 12.93 5.42 -7.23
CA PRO A 50 13.89 4.88 -6.27
C PRO A 50 13.70 5.48 -4.87
N GLN A 51 12.47 5.77 -4.43
CA GLN A 51 12.16 6.54 -3.24
C GLN A 51 11.14 5.83 -2.34
N LEU A 52 11.43 5.88 -1.05
CA LEU A 52 10.59 5.45 0.04
C LEU A 52 9.41 6.43 0.18
N ASN A 53 8.29 6.04 -0.39
CA ASN A 53 7.01 6.70 -0.16
C ASN A 53 6.50 6.53 1.30
N ALA A 54 5.56 7.39 1.69
CA ALA A 54 4.93 7.36 3.01
C ALA A 54 4.01 6.14 3.25
N ALA A 55 3.71 5.34 2.23
CA ALA A 55 2.93 4.11 2.34
C ALA A 55 3.79 2.90 2.75
N ASN A 56 5.12 2.97 2.61
CA ASN A 56 6.01 1.88 3.00
C ASN A 56 6.01 1.68 4.53
N ARG A 57 5.81 0.44 4.96
CA ARG A 57 5.71 0.02 6.36
C ARG A 57 6.87 -0.91 6.68
N CYS A 58 7.40 -0.80 7.88
CA CYS A 58 8.48 -1.66 8.34
C CYS A 58 7.96 -3.08 8.55
N ASP A 59 8.62 -4.08 7.96
CA ASP A 59 8.24 -5.49 8.08
C ASP A 59 8.35 -6.02 9.53
N ALA A 60 9.17 -5.38 10.38
CA ALA A 60 9.34 -5.79 11.78
C ALA A 60 8.32 -5.16 12.77
N CYS A 61 7.83 -3.94 12.52
CA CYS A 61 6.96 -3.24 13.48
C CYS A 61 5.81 -2.43 12.90
N GLY A 62 5.67 -2.35 11.57
CA GLY A 62 4.61 -1.60 10.91
C GLY A 62 4.77 -0.07 10.94
N ALA A 63 5.83 0.48 11.52
CA ALA A 63 6.11 1.93 11.46
C ALA A 63 6.47 2.38 10.03
N ARG A 64 6.51 3.70 9.77
CA ARG A 64 6.96 4.23 8.46
C ARG A 64 8.38 3.77 8.16
N ALA A 65 8.58 3.20 6.98
CA ALA A 65 9.91 2.81 6.52
C ALA A 65 10.70 4.04 6.03
N ARG A 66 12.01 4.01 6.27
CA ARG A 66 12.99 4.98 5.77
C ARG A 66 14.21 4.33 5.12
N VAL A 67 14.25 3.00 5.11
CA VAL A 67 15.28 2.19 4.46
C VAL A 67 14.59 1.09 3.66
N ARG A 68 15.01 0.90 2.42
CA ARG A 68 14.55 -0.16 1.52
C ARG A 68 15.73 -1.03 1.15
N ALA A 69 15.57 -2.35 1.27
CA ALA A 69 16.57 -3.32 0.87
C ALA A 69 16.02 -4.20 -0.25
N THR A 70 16.65 -4.12 -1.42
CA THR A 70 16.30 -4.94 -2.57
C THR A 70 17.25 -6.13 -2.63
N MET A 71 16.74 -7.32 -2.35
CA MET A 71 17.50 -8.56 -2.42
C MET A 71 17.81 -8.92 -3.88
N PRO A 72 18.91 -9.65 -4.15
CA PRO A 72 19.24 -10.10 -5.50
C PRO A 72 18.18 -11.02 -6.11
N SER A 73 17.37 -11.70 -5.29
CA SER A 73 16.23 -12.51 -5.72
C SER A 73 15.03 -11.69 -6.22
N GLY A 74 15.09 -10.35 -6.15
CA GLY A 74 14.03 -9.45 -6.60
C GLY A 74 13.02 -9.05 -5.51
N GLY A 75 13.11 -9.61 -4.30
CA GLY A 75 12.30 -9.21 -3.16
C GLY A 75 12.74 -7.88 -2.57
N GLN A 76 11.78 -7.05 -2.14
CA GLN A 76 12.04 -5.78 -1.47
C GLN A 76 11.57 -5.86 -0.02
N LEU A 77 12.43 -5.45 0.91
CA LEU A 77 12.15 -5.38 2.34
C LEU A 77 12.23 -3.92 2.79
N PHE A 78 11.38 -3.54 3.73
CA PHE A 78 11.27 -2.17 4.21
C PHE A 78 11.53 -2.10 5.72
N PHE A 79 12.40 -1.18 6.13
CA PHE A 79 12.79 -0.99 7.52
C PHE A 79 12.57 0.45 7.99
N CYS A 80 12.09 0.59 9.23
CA CYS A 80 12.06 1.88 9.90
C CYS A 80 13.48 2.30 10.30
N GLY A 81 13.67 3.57 10.61
CA GLY A 81 15.02 4.05 10.95
C GLY A 81 15.62 3.46 12.22
N HIS A 82 14.77 2.88 13.08
CA HIS A 82 15.17 2.14 14.26
C HIS A 82 15.70 0.73 13.91
N HIS A 83 14.92 -0.07 13.19
CA HIS A 83 15.30 -1.45 12.86
C HIS A 83 16.30 -1.57 11.72
N ALA A 84 16.50 -0.52 10.92
CA ALA A 84 17.47 -0.54 9.85
C ALA A 84 18.88 -0.92 10.33
N ASN A 85 19.35 -0.37 11.46
CA ASN A 85 20.70 -0.66 11.96
C ASN A 85 20.90 -2.13 12.38
N GLU A 86 19.84 -2.77 12.87
CA GLU A 86 19.89 -4.17 13.28
C GLU A 86 19.88 -5.13 12.08
N HIS A 87 19.12 -4.79 11.02
CA HIS A 87 19.03 -5.64 9.83
C HIS A 87 20.09 -5.34 8.76
N LEU A 88 20.68 -4.13 8.74
CA LEU A 88 21.76 -3.73 7.84
C LEU A 88 22.88 -4.77 7.70
N PRO A 89 23.50 -5.30 8.78
CA PRO A 89 24.59 -6.28 8.64
C PRO A 89 24.15 -7.56 7.94
N SER A 90 22.93 -8.03 8.20
CA SER A 90 22.37 -9.22 7.56
C SER A 90 22.07 -8.99 6.07
N LEU A 91 21.52 -7.82 5.74
CA LEU A 91 21.19 -7.43 4.36
C LEU A 91 22.44 -7.23 3.50
N VAL A 92 23.49 -6.62 4.07
CA VAL A 92 24.80 -6.46 3.41
C VAL A 92 25.44 -7.82 3.15
N GLY A 93 25.41 -8.73 4.13
CA GLY A 93 25.90 -10.10 3.96
C GLY A 93 25.13 -10.89 2.88
N ALA A 94 23.85 -10.59 2.71
CA ALA A 94 23.01 -11.18 1.66
C ALA A 94 23.17 -10.51 0.27
N GLY A 95 23.99 -9.47 0.15
CA GLY A 95 24.21 -8.74 -1.11
C GLY A 95 22.99 -7.91 -1.55
N ALA A 96 22.15 -7.47 -0.62
CA ALA A 96 21.02 -6.61 -0.94
C ALA A 96 21.47 -5.20 -1.31
N GLN A 97 20.83 -4.59 -2.30
CA GLN A 97 20.98 -3.16 -2.58
C GLN A 97 20.17 -2.36 -1.56
N ILE A 98 20.84 -1.45 -0.85
CA ILE A 98 20.23 -0.70 0.25
C ILE A 98 20.07 0.77 -0.15
N LEU A 99 18.83 1.24 -0.08
CA LEU A 99 18.44 2.63 -0.23
C LEU A 99 18.08 3.17 1.16
N ASP A 100 18.90 4.09 1.67
CA ASP A 100 18.70 4.75 2.96
C ASP A 100 18.37 6.23 2.75
N GLU A 101 17.15 6.63 3.10
CA GLU A 101 16.70 8.03 3.01
C GLU A 101 16.67 8.72 4.38
N ARG A 102 17.23 8.10 5.42
CA ARG A 102 17.32 8.72 6.75
C ARG A 102 18.27 9.92 6.73
N HIS A 103 19.26 9.88 5.85
CA HIS A 103 20.32 10.89 5.73
C HIS A 103 19.94 12.06 4.81
N PHE A 104 18.92 11.94 3.96
CA PHE A 104 18.55 12.99 3.01
C PHE A 104 17.73 14.13 3.65
N MET A 105 17.16 13.93 4.84
CA MET A 105 16.27 14.92 5.47
C MET A 105 16.99 15.93 6.41
N ASN A 106 18.29 16.17 6.26
CA ASN A 106 19.06 17.11 7.09
C ASN A 106 19.93 18.10 6.26
N ASP A 107 19.52 18.43 5.04
CA ASP A 107 20.06 19.57 4.27
C ASP A 107 18.97 20.64 4.09
#